data_AF-A0A060CHD0-F1
#
_entry.id   AF-A0A060CHD0-F1
#
_cell.length_a   1.000
_cell.length_b   1.000
_cell.length_c   1.000
_cell.angle_alpha   90.00
_cell.angle_beta   90.00
_cell.angle_gamma   90.00
#
_symmetry.space_group_name_H-M   'P 1'
#
loop_
_entity.id
_entity.type
_entity.pdbx_description
1 polymer ?
#
loop_
_entity_poly.entity_id
_entity_poly.type
_entity_poly.pdbx_seq_one_letter_code
_entity_poly.pdbx_strand_id
1 'polypeptide(L)'
;LLEMLSVGRPVVAIRLPQFDEVIEEGVSGSMVERGVDEPVLIAQLADRLCETWSLIRSRRIDPKLVHRKIERFSVNTQLMGHFARHKALFERGSAEAEVRSATLTDRNRPVT
;
A
#
# COMPACT_ATOMS: atom_id res chain seq x y z
N LEU A 1 -6.46 -9.47 -5.06
CA LEU A 1 -4.97 -9.44 -5.26
C LEU A 1 -4.25 -9.54 -3.93
N LEU A 2 -4.49 -8.59 -3.01
CA LEU A 2 -3.92 -8.66 -1.66
C LEU A 2 -4.29 -9.95 -0.91
N GLU A 3 -5.44 -10.57 -1.19
CA GLU A 3 -5.79 -11.87 -0.57
C GLU A 3 -4.85 -13.00 -1.01
N MET A 4 -4.35 -12.97 -2.25
CA MET A 4 -3.40 -13.98 -2.72
C MET A 4 -2.02 -13.74 -2.11
N LEU A 5 -1.56 -12.49 -2.12
CA LEU A 5 -0.28 -12.12 -1.53
C LEU A 5 -0.25 -12.40 -0.02
N SER A 6 -1.37 -12.21 0.68
CA SER A 6 -1.46 -12.48 2.13
C SER A 6 -1.32 -13.96 2.49
N VAL A 7 -1.64 -14.88 1.58
CA VAL A 7 -1.37 -16.33 1.76
C VAL A 7 -0.06 -16.77 1.10
N GLY A 8 0.81 -15.82 0.75
CA GLY A 8 2.13 -16.09 0.17
C GLY A 8 2.09 -16.57 -1.28
N ARG A 9 1.00 -16.31 -2.01
CA ARG A 9 0.83 -16.72 -3.41
C ARG A 9 1.13 -15.54 -4.33
N PRO A 10 2.10 -15.68 -5.27
CA PRO A 10 2.39 -14.62 -6.22
C PRO A 10 1.22 -14.40 -7.19
N VAL A 11 1.13 -13.21 -7.77
CA VAL A 11 0.04 -12.82 -8.67
C VAL A 11 0.57 -12.37 -10.02
N VAL A 12 -0.07 -12.82 -11.10
CA VAL A 12 0.12 -12.24 -12.44
C VAL A 12 -1.05 -11.31 -12.72
N ALA A 13 -0.76 -10.06 -13.10
CA ALA A 13 -1.79 -9.05 -13.32
C ALA A 13 -1.46 -8.15 -14.52
N ILE A 14 -2.49 -7.54 -15.10
CA ILE A 14 -2.31 -6.39 -15.98
C ILE A 14 -1.78 -5.22 -15.13
N ARG A 15 -0.78 -4.52 -15.63
CA ARG A 15 -0.14 -3.43 -14.91
C ARG A 15 -1.13 -2.31 -14.65
N LEU A 16 -1.21 -1.92 -13.38
CA LEU A 16 -1.83 -0.69 -12.92
C LEU A 16 -0.84 -0.03 -11.96
N PRO A 17 -0.67 1.31 -11.98
CA PRO A 17 0.33 1.98 -11.14
C PRO A 17 0.23 1.64 -9.65
N GLN A 18 -0.99 1.42 -9.14
CA GLN A 18 -1.18 1.02 -7.74
C GLN A 18 -0.58 -0.36 -7.38
N PHE A 19 -0.28 -1.20 -8.38
CA PHE A 19 0.29 -2.53 -8.15
C PHE A 19 1.82 -2.51 -8.07
N ASP A 20 2.49 -1.46 -8.56
CA ASP A 20 3.96 -1.32 -8.46
C ASP A 20 4.45 -1.34 -7.01
N GLU A 21 3.57 -1.01 -6.07
CA GLU A 21 3.85 -1.05 -4.64
C GLU A 21 3.88 -2.46 -4.03
N VAL A 22 3.22 -3.43 -4.65
CA VAL A 22 3.00 -4.78 -4.09
C VAL A 22 3.49 -5.90 -4.99
N ILE A 23 3.59 -5.68 -6.29
CA ILE A 23 4.09 -6.66 -7.27
C ILE A 23 5.53 -6.29 -7.64
N GLU A 24 6.44 -7.20 -7.36
CA GLU A 24 7.84 -7.14 -7.71
C GLU A 24 8.24 -8.43 -8.43
N GLU A 25 8.86 -8.27 -9.60
CA GLU A 25 9.23 -9.37 -10.48
C GLU A 25 10.15 -10.36 -9.75
N GLY A 26 9.84 -11.65 -9.85
CA GLY A 26 10.58 -12.72 -9.18
C GLY A 26 10.39 -12.80 -7.66
N VAL A 27 9.64 -11.87 -7.06
CA VAL A 27 9.35 -11.86 -5.60
C VAL A 27 7.88 -12.14 -5.34
N SER A 28 6.98 -11.23 -5.71
CA SER A 28 5.56 -11.28 -5.36
C SER A 28 4.64 -11.45 -6.56
N GLY A 29 5.18 -11.48 -7.78
CA GLY A 29 4.40 -11.71 -8.99
C GLY A 29 5.06 -11.14 -10.23
N SER A 30 4.26 -11.00 -11.29
CA SER A 30 4.68 -10.39 -12.56
C SER A 30 3.56 -9.50 -13.07
N MET A 31 3.92 -8.46 -13.81
CA MET A 31 2.96 -7.56 -14.46
C MET A 31 3.15 -7.57 -15.97
N VAL A 32 2.03 -7.47 -16.68
CA VAL A 32 2.00 -7.32 -18.14
C VAL A 32 1.42 -5.95 -18.47
N GLU A 33 2.09 -5.20 -19.33
CA GLU A 33 1.61 -3.88 -19.77
C GLU A 33 0.27 -3.98 -20.49
N ARG A 34 -0.60 -3.00 -20.27
CA ARG A 34 -1.87 -2.95 -20.99
C ARG A 34 -1.63 -2.53 -22.44
N GLY A 35 -1.68 -3.48 -23.36
CA GLY A 35 -1.63 -3.24 -24.80
C GLY A 35 -2.99 -2.93 -25.42
N VAL A 36 -2.97 -2.50 -26.69
CA VAL A 36 -4.18 -2.32 -27.54
C VAL A 36 -4.62 -3.62 -28.22
N ASP A 37 -3.71 -4.59 -28.36
CA ASP A 37 -3.97 -5.90 -28.97
C ASP A 37 -4.29 -6.92 -27.88
N GLU A 38 -5.56 -7.32 -27.82
CA GLU A 38 -6.08 -8.25 -26.82
C GLU A 38 -5.50 -9.68 -26.96
N PRO A 39 -5.47 -10.30 -28.16
CA PRO A 39 -4.77 -11.58 -28.35
C PRO A 39 -3.33 -11.60 -27.84
N VAL A 40 -2.55 -10.54 -28.12
CA VAL A 40 -1.17 -10.44 -27.64
C VAL A 40 -1.11 -10.34 -26.12
N LEU A 41 -1.98 -9.52 -25.52
CA LEU A 41 -2.07 -9.38 -24.06
C LEU A 41 -2.42 -10.71 -23.38
N ILE A 42 -3.37 -11.45 -23.93
CA ILE A 42 -3.77 -12.77 -23.41
C ILE A 42 -2.62 -13.75 -23.46
N ALA A 43 -1.88 -13.81 -24.58
CA ALA A 43 -0.71 -14.68 -24.71
C ALA A 43 0.36 -14.34 -23.66
N GLN A 44 0.66 -13.05 -23.49
CA GLN A 44 1.63 -12.60 -22.47
C GLN A 44 1.20 -12.96 -21.05
N LEU A 45 -0.08 -12.80 -20.71
CA LEU A 45 -0.61 -13.21 -19.40
C LEU A 45 -0.48 -14.71 -19.18
N ALA A 46 -0.80 -15.52 -20.19
CA ALA A 46 -0.68 -16.98 -20.14
C ALA A 46 0.78 -17.42 -19.94
N ASP A 47 1.71 -16.81 -20.67
CA ASP A 47 3.15 -17.08 -20.53
C ASP A 47 3.63 -16.74 -19.11
N ARG A 48 3.29 -15.56 -18.58
CA ARG A 48 3.65 -15.15 -17.22
C ARG A 48 3.06 -16.06 -16.15
N LEU A 49 1.83 -16.56 -16.35
CA LEU A 49 1.22 -17.53 -15.44
C LEU A 49 1.99 -18.86 -15.43
N CYS A 50 2.37 -19.38 -16.59
CA CYS A 50 3.16 -20.61 -16.73
C CYS A 50 4.57 -20.46 -16.13
N GLU A 51 5.22 -19.32 -16.36
CA GLU A 51 6.52 -18.99 -15.76
C GLU A 51 6.41 -18.93 -14.23
N THR A 52 5.42 -18.19 -13.70
CA THR A 52 5.19 -18.07 -12.25
C THR A 52 4.94 -19.44 -11.62
N TRP A 53 4.15 -20.30 -12.26
CA TRP A 53 3.93 -21.67 -11.81
C TRP A 53 5.23 -22.47 -11.74
N SER A 54 6.08 -22.35 -12.76
CA SER A 54 7.39 -23.01 -12.82
C SER A 54 8.32 -22.53 -11.71
N LEU A 55 8.30 -21.22 -11.38
CA LEU A 55 9.06 -20.65 -10.27
C LEU A 55 8.58 -21.14 -8.91
N ILE A 56 7.25 -21.27 -8.72
CA ILE A 56 6.67 -21.87 -7.50
C ILE A 56 7.13 -23.33 -7.37
N ARG A 57 7.00 -24.11 -8.44
CA ARG A 57 7.35 -25.54 -8.47
C ARG A 57 8.83 -25.79 -8.19
N SER A 58 9.69 -24.90 -8.67
CA SER A 58 11.15 -24.95 -8.45
C SER A 58 11.59 -24.29 -7.14
N ARG A 59 10.65 -23.84 -6.29
CA ARG A 59 10.93 -23.14 -5.02
C ARG A 59 11.81 -21.90 -5.17
N ARG A 60 11.74 -21.23 -6.33
CA ARG A 60 12.45 -19.97 -6.59
C ARG A 60 11.70 -18.76 -6.03
N ILE A 61 10.40 -18.90 -5.76
CA ILE A 61 9.60 -17.92 -5.03
C ILE A 61 9.47 -18.38 -3.58
N ASP A 62 9.85 -17.53 -2.63
CA ASP A 62 9.65 -17.75 -1.19
C ASP A 62 8.27 -17.22 -0.76
N PRO A 63 7.31 -18.09 -0.38
CA PRO A 63 5.99 -17.65 0.06
C PRO A 63 6.02 -16.70 1.27
N LYS A 64 7.03 -16.84 2.15
CA LYS A 64 7.18 -15.94 3.29
C LYS A 64 7.59 -14.55 2.85
N LEU A 65 8.42 -14.44 1.81
CA LEU A 65 8.82 -13.16 1.24
C LEU A 65 7.64 -12.49 0.52
N VAL A 66 6.83 -13.26 -0.22
CA VAL A 66 5.58 -12.77 -0.83
C VAL A 66 4.67 -12.16 0.23
N HIS A 67 4.43 -12.87 1.34
CA HIS A 67 3.58 -12.39 2.43
C HIS A 67 4.13 -11.11 3.07
N ARG A 68 5.43 -11.07 3.40
CA ARG A 68 6.06 -9.89 4.02
C ARG A 68 5.93 -8.64 3.14
N LYS A 69 5.92 -8.78 1.81
CA LYS A 69 5.79 -7.64 0.89
C LYS A 69 4.52 -6.83 1.13
N ILE A 70 3.44 -7.46 1.61
CA ILE A 70 2.15 -6.80 1.83
C ILE A 70 1.90 -6.41 3.29
N GLU A 71 2.84 -6.64 4.21
CA GLU A 71 2.65 -6.43 5.65
C GLU A 71 2.25 -4.99 6.00
N ARG A 72 2.80 -4.00 5.25
CA ARG A 72 2.45 -2.59 5.42
C ARG A 72 0.98 -2.28 5.14
N PHE A 73 0.31 -3.11 4.35
CA PHE A 73 -1.11 -2.99 4.02
C PHE A 73 -2.01 -3.79 4.96
N SER A 74 -1.45 -4.44 5.98
CA SER A 74 -2.26 -5.15 6.99
C SER A 74 -3.16 -4.18 7.75
N VAL A 75 -4.33 -4.68 8.16
CA VAL A 75 -5.31 -3.92 8.95
C VAL A 75 -4.68 -3.33 10.20
N ASN A 76 -3.84 -4.12 10.90
CA ASN A 76 -3.16 -3.67 12.10
C ASN A 76 -2.26 -2.44 11.83
N THR A 77 -1.39 -2.51 10.81
CA THR A 77 -0.50 -1.41 10.44
C THR A 77 -1.29 -0.17 10.00
N GLN A 78 -2.32 -0.36 9.15
CA GLN A 78 -3.11 0.73 8.60
C GLN A 78 -3.93 1.45 9.67
N LEU A 79 -4.61 0.70 10.55
CA LEU A 79 -5.44 1.30 11.61
C LEU A 79 -4.58 1.99 12.66
N MET A 80 -3.45 1.41 13.07
CA MET A 80 -2.53 2.07 14.01
C MET A 80 -2.07 3.44 13.45
N GLY A 81 -1.62 3.48 12.19
CA GLY A 81 -1.20 4.73 11.56
C GLY A 81 -2.35 5.71 11.34
N HIS A 82 -3.57 5.23 11.12
CA HIS A 82 -4.76 6.06 10.98
C HIS A 82 -5.15 6.73 12.31
N PHE A 83 -5.28 5.96 13.39
CA PHE A 83 -5.62 6.52 14.71
C PHE A 83 -4.55 7.45 15.25
N ALA A 84 -3.26 7.15 15.04
CA ALA A 84 -2.17 8.05 15.39
C ALA A 84 -2.29 9.42 14.69
N ARG A 85 -2.64 9.43 13.40
CA ARG A 85 -2.88 10.67 12.64
C ARG A 85 -4.09 11.44 13.16
N HIS A 86 -5.19 10.76 13.49
CA HIS A 86 -6.36 11.40 14.11
C HIS A 86 -6.01 12.07 15.44
N LYS A 87 -5.26 11.37 16.30
CA LYS A 87 -4.79 11.91 17.58
C LYS A 87 -3.92 13.15 17.37
N ALA A 88 -2.94 13.08 16.48
CA ALA A 88 -2.05 14.22 16.18
C ALA A 88 -2.82 15.44 15.65
N LEU A 89 -3.81 15.23 14.77
CA LEU A 89 -4.66 16.31 14.27
C LEU A 89 -5.50 16.94 15.39
N PHE A 90 -6.05 16.13 16.28
CA PHE A 90 -6.81 16.61 17.44
C PHE A 90 -5.95 17.42 18.41
N GLU A 91 -4.75 16.94 18.73
CA GLU A 91 -3.81 17.63 19.62
C GLU A 91 -3.35 18.97 19.02
N ARG A 92 -3.04 18.98 17.72
CA ARG A 92 -2.68 20.21 17.00
C ARG A 92 -3.83 21.23 17.00
N GLY A 93 -5.05 20.78 16.71
CA GLY A 93 -6.23 21.67 16.72
C GLY A 93 -6.51 22.26 18.10
N SER A 94 -6.34 21.48 19.15
CA SER A 94 -6.48 21.93 20.54
C SER A 94 -5.43 22.99 20.90
N ALA A 95 -4.16 22.76 20.56
CA ALA A 95 -3.09 23.72 20.80
C ALA A 95 -3.30 25.04 20.04
N GLU A 96 -3.73 24.98 18.78
CA GLU A 96 -4.04 26.18 17.98
C GLU A 96 -5.21 26.97 18.57
N ALA A 97 -6.23 26.29 19.12
CA ALA A 97 -7.35 26.93 19.80
C ALA A 97 -6.93 27.62 21.10
N GLU A 98 -6.05 27.01 21.89
CA GLU A 98 -5.48 27.60 23.12
C GLU A 98 -4.67 28.86 22.82
N VAL A 99 -3.78 28.81 21.83
CA VAL A 99 -2.98 29.99 21.40
C VAL A 99 -3.89 31.11 20.90
N ARG A 100 -4.92 30.80 20.12
CA ARG A 100 -5.90 31.79 19.64
C ARG A 100 -6.68 32.42 20.79
N SER A 101 -7.08 31.63 21.79
CA SER A 101 -7.78 32.13 22.98
C SER A 101 -6.88 33.06 23.81
N ALA A 102 -5.64 32.65 24.09
CA ALA A 102 -4.66 33.45 24.82
C ALA A 102 -4.34 34.79 24.14
N THR A 103 -4.20 34.78 22.81
CA THR A 103 -3.96 36.00 22.01
C THR A 103 -5.16 36.95 22.04
N LEU A 104 -6.39 36.42 22.09
CA LEU A 104 -7.61 37.23 22.21
C LEU A 104 -7.72 37.89 23.59
N THR A 105 -7.35 37.17 24.65
CA THR A 105 -7.38 37.67 26.02
C THR A 105 -6.35 38.78 26.26
N ASP A 106 -5.16 38.68 25.67
CA ASP A 106 -4.10 39.68 25.82
C ASP A 106 -4.42 41.00 25.10
N ARG A 107 -5.12 40.95 23.95
CA ARG A 107 -5.57 42.16 23.23
C ARG A 107 -6.65 42.97 23.95
N ASN A 108 -7.34 42.39 24.93
CA ASN A 108 -8.42 43.04 25.70
C ASN A 108 -7.94 43.60 27.06
N ARG A 109 -6.63 43.61 27.34
CA ARG A 109 -6.10 44.28 28.54
C ARG A 109 -6.17 45.81 28.37
N PRO A 110 -6.81 46.55 29.28
CA PRO A 110 -6.84 48.01 29.22
C PRO A 110 -5.44 48.58 29.46
N VAL A 111 -5.03 49.51 28.59
CA VAL A 111 -3.81 50.31 28.76
C VAL A 111 -4.04 51.23 29.96
N THR A 112 -3.25 51.03 31.01
CA THR A 112 -3.25 51.85 32.24
C THR A 112 -2.22 52.96 32.14
#